data_AF-A0A0A1VH60-F1
#
_entry.id   AF-A0A0A1VH60-F1
#
_cell.length_a   1.000
_cell.length_b   1.000
_cell.length_c   1.000
_cell.angle_alpha   90.00
_cell.angle_beta   90.00
_cell.angle_gamma   90.00
#
_symmetry.space_group_name_H-M   'P 1'
#
loop_
_entity.id
_entity.type
_entity.pdbx_description
1 polymer ?
#
loop_
_entity_poly.entity_id
_entity_poly.type
_entity_poly.pdbx_seq_one_letter_code
_entity_poly.pdbx_strand_id
1 'polypeptide(L)'
;MRFPSLARPRSLLSLCLAALVAGCGGGSGGDDVGPPVGTQQYPAGFWEGTVGTGVSQRTMVGFIDGGEDGKGGEFYLARGAAGAAGYDGLYGLLRTNVTAVQATGVTYFSVQDGKFAPGITLRGTASPNAATGKTVLISGNYTSPAGTAAATGTPTSFKLNYSKLNDYPARANLIAGTYRGSGLFGGQWVFTVTERGVLSGRVGGCNVQGTATPRSQDSALYSVTMNLTGDETSCGYRSSQQSGVAVLRFDANNVPNGIWVFTRNSIGTDNTFVLNGLADPRQPTTPSPTPLSAAGNWAGTLTLPAGVTGDLDIHGTVLPDGGMFFYTNSSFNHNVLYGRLIRYNNDQTTNRFVTANDGVFFDRLLDGTGGYLGGYVSGVLVDATVESAAANGIANRLTGTYSYPTQPGGYPTRFTMQPDSIYTLPTRRAGQADINMIVGSYRMAGSSFGGHQVDIDIAVDGSITGVTSNECQIVGKLLGNLDGGKQNLYRVEALGFLDDAKPANSIGCELSTGPSQSGSAAAIFDANGEVVGLRILTAGLFQSGQRAHTVFVGTKLPAP
;
A
#
# COMPACT_ATOMS: atom_id res chain seq x y z
N MET A 1 -46.49 79.62 18.42
CA MET A 1 -45.24 78.96 18.00
C MET A 1 -45.29 78.72 16.49
N ARG A 2 -44.34 79.36 15.78
CA ARG A 2 -43.78 79.14 14.42
C ARG A 2 -44.63 78.41 13.32
N PHE A 3 -45.21 79.21 12.42
CA PHE A 3 -44.96 79.38 10.96
C PHE A 3 -44.14 78.33 10.11
N PRO A 4 -44.24 78.34 8.75
CA PRO A 4 -44.69 77.21 7.90
C PRO A 4 -43.77 76.96 6.65
N SER A 5 -44.35 76.47 5.53
CA SER A 5 -43.96 76.71 4.11
C SER A 5 -42.82 75.84 3.52
N LEU A 6 -43.05 75.16 2.38
CA LEU A 6 -42.82 75.51 0.95
C LEU A 6 -41.39 75.28 0.41
N ALA A 7 -41.39 74.69 -0.80
CA ALA A 7 -40.50 74.96 -1.94
C ALA A 7 -39.03 74.46 -1.94
N ARG A 8 -38.78 73.51 -2.86
CA ARG A 8 -37.58 73.35 -3.73
C ARG A 8 -37.12 74.73 -4.30
N PRO A 9 -35.92 74.96 -4.90
CA PRO A 9 -35.10 74.04 -5.74
C PRO A 9 -33.56 74.33 -5.77
N ARG A 10 -32.89 73.71 -6.78
CA ARG A 10 -31.60 74.06 -7.43
C ARG A 10 -30.34 73.35 -6.90
N SER A 11 -29.38 72.93 -7.72
CA SER A 11 -29.22 72.75 -9.17
C SER A 11 -27.77 72.31 -9.42
N LEU A 12 -27.54 71.46 -10.44
CA LEU A 12 -26.28 71.27 -11.21
C LEU A 12 -25.12 70.58 -10.43
N LEU A 13 -24.29 69.67 -10.95
CA LEU A 13 -23.99 69.22 -12.32
C LEU A 13 -23.25 67.86 -12.23
N SER A 14 -23.63 66.91 -13.10
CA SER A 14 -22.82 65.90 -13.83
C SER A 14 -21.57 65.24 -13.18
N LEU A 15 -21.53 63.89 -13.17
CA LEU A 15 -20.68 63.11 -14.10
C LEU A 15 -21.03 61.61 -14.09
N CYS A 16 -20.97 61.00 -15.27
CA CYS A 16 -21.29 59.62 -15.62
C CYS A 16 -20.42 58.55 -14.93
N LEU A 17 -20.99 57.39 -14.62
CA LEU A 17 -20.37 56.09 -14.94
C LEU A 17 -21.43 54.98 -15.03
N ALA A 18 -21.55 54.39 -16.22
CA ALA A 18 -22.38 53.23 -16.49
C ALA A 18 -21.65 51.97 -16.02
N ALA A 19 -22.25 51.20 -15.11
CA ALA A 19 -21.88 49.82 -14.85
C ALA A 19 -23.02 48.94 -15.37
N LEU A 20 -22.84 48.38 -16.57
CA LEU A 20 -23.72 47.37 -17.13
C LEU A 20 -23.42 46.03 -16.44
N VAL A 21 -24.44 45.55 -15.76
CA VAL A 21 -24.58 44.20 -15.22
C VAL A 21 -24.60 43.21 -16.38
N ALA A 22 -23.74 42.20 -16.35
CA ALA A 22 -23.90 40.98 -17.12
C ALA A 22 -23.81 39.79 -16.15
N GLY A 23 -24.96 39.47 -15.57
CA GLY A 23 -25.25 38.17 -14.99
C GLY A 23 -26.51 37.64 -15.66
N CYS A 24 -26.38 36.50 -16.36
CA CYS A 24 -27.30 35.35 -16.42
C CYS A 24 -27.11 34.54 -17.71
N GLY A 25 -27.14 33.21 -17.58
CA GLY A 25 -27.35 32.32 -18.72
C GLY A 25 -27.04 30.86 -18.46
N GLY A 26 -27.83 30.19 -17.59
CA GLY A 26 -28.02 28.75 -17.70
C GLY A 26 -28.96 28.45 -18.87
N GLY A 27 -28.66 27.42 -19.67
CA GLY A 27 -29.50 27.02 -20.80
C GLY A 27 -28.94 25.83 -21.57
N SER A 28 -29.73 24.75 -21.56
CA SER A 28 -29.70 23.50 -22.34
C SER A 28 -29.00 23.49 -23.71
N GLY A 29 -28.29 22.37 -23.97
CA GLY A 29 -28.19 21.74 -25.30
C GLY A 29 -27.50 22.57 -26.38
N GLY A 30 -26.18 22.75 -26.26
CA GLY A 30 -25.34 23.25 -27.34
C GLY A 30 -24.08 22.40 -27.40
N ASP A 31 -23.68 22.01 -28.60
CA ASP A 31 -22.46 21.25 -28.86
C ASP A 31 -21.26 21.82 -28.09
N ASP A 32 -20.43 20.93 -27.56
CA ASP A 32 -19.20 21.22 -26.81
C ASP A 32 -18.16 21.89 -27.74
N VAL A 33 -18.42 23.13 -28.15
CA VAL A 33 -17.48 23.90 -28.99
C VAL A 33 -16.41 24.49 -28.09
N GLY A 34 -15.18 24.05 -28.31
CA GLY A 34 -14.03 24.52 -27.55
C GLY A 34 -13.72 26.00 -27.66
N PRO A 35 -12.85 26.52 -26.78
CA PRO A 35 -12.35 27.88 -26.91
C PRO A 35 -11.70 28.11 -28.29
N PRO A 36 -11.84 29.31 -28.90
CA PRO A 36 -11.32 29.63 -30.22
C PRO A 36 -9.82 29.35 -30.39
N VAL A 37 -9.38 29.10 -31.62
CA VAL A 37 -7.94 28.96 -31.96
C VAL A 37 -7.17 30.21 -31.51
N GLY A 38 -6.09 30.03 -30.74
CA GLY A 38 -5.32 31.13 -30.13
C GLY A 38 -5.73 31.50 -28.71
N THR A 39 -6.78 30.87 -28.17
CA THR A 39 -7.19 31.05 -26.76
C THR A 39 -6.27 30.28 -25.83
N GLN A 40 -5.99 30.89 -24.67
CA GLN A 40 -5.15 30.33 -23.62
C GLN A 40 -5.65 28.95 -23.18
N GLN A 41 -4.73 27.98 -23.14
CA GLN A 41 -5.00 26.63 -22.67
C GLN A 41 -4.96 26.57 -21.14
N TYR A 42 -5.98 25.94 -20.53
CA TYR A 42 -6.06 25.70 -19.09
C TYR A 42 -5.63 24.25 -18.81
N PRO A 43 -4.41 23.99 -18.30
CA PRO A 43 -3.97 22.62 -18.01
C PRO A 43 -4.42 22.13 -16.62
N ALA A 44 -5.41 22.77 -15.99
CA ALA A 44 -5.80 22.45 -14.62
C ALA A 44 -6.41 21.04 -14.51
N GLY A 45 -5.93 20.26 -13.55
CA GLY A 45 -6.45 18.92 -13.26
C GLY A 45 -5.35 17.88 -13.05
N PHE A 46 -5.78 16.62 -13.10
CA PHE A 46 -4.95 15.44 -12.97
C PHE A 46 -4.49 14.92 -14.34
N TRP A 47 -3.25 14.46 -14.41
CA TRP A 47 -2.55 14.11 -15.64
C TRP A 47 -1.85 12.75 -15.49
N GLU A 48 -1.87 11.96 -16.56
CA GLU A 48 -1.30 10.61 -16.57
C GLU A 48 -0.57 10.35 -17.90
N GLY A 49 0.58 9.69 -17.84
CA GLY A 49 1.32 9.32 -19.04
C GLY A 49 2.68 8.73 -18.73
N THR A 50 3.68 9.13 -19.50
CA THR A 50 5.00 8.50 -19.53
C THR A 50 6.13 9.53 -19.51
N VAL A 51 7.27 9.11 -18.98
CA VAL A 51 8.53 9.86 -18.95
C VAL A 51 9.68 8.97 -19.43
N GLY A 52 10.62 9.51 -20.19
CA GLY A 52 11.69 8.78 -20.85
C GLY A 52 11.23 8.04 -22.12
N THR A 53 12.16 7.30 -22.72
CA THR A 53 11.97 6.60 -24.00
C THR A 53 12.52 5.18 -23.96
N GLY A 54 11.97 4.28 -24.77
CA GLY A 54 12.43 2.88 -24.84
C GLY A 54 12.35 2.17 -23.50
N VAL A 55 13.38 1.39 -23.16
CA VAL A 55 13.44 0.57 -21.92
C VAL A 55 13.51 1.40 -20.62
N SER A 56 13.88 2.67 -20.71
CA SER A 56 13.91 3.60 -19.56
C SER A 56 12.60 4.36 -19.40
N GLN A 57 11.59 4.10 -20.24
CA GLN A 57 10.27 4.70 -20.09
C GLN A 57 9.64 4.26 -18.77
N ARG A 58 9.06 5.22 -18.06
CA ARG A 58 8.36 5.03 -16.78
C ARG A 58 7.01 5.71 -16.82
N THR A 59 6.11 5.29 -15.93
CA THR A 59 4.84 5.98 -15.72
C THR A 59 5.07 7.33 -15.06
N MET A 60 4.26 8.32 -15.42
CA MET A 60 4.25 9.63 -14.79
C MET A 60 2.80 10.05 -14.54
N VAL A 61 2.49 10.47 -13.32
CA VAL A 61 1.16 10.93 -12.93
C VAL A 61 1.28 12.20 -12.10
N GLY A 62 0.24 13.01 -12.00
CA GLY A 62 0.30 14.17 -11.12
C GLY A 62 -0.77 15.19 -11.41
N PHE A 63 -0.65 16.37 -10.81
CA PHE A 63 -1.62 17.44 -10.96
C PHE A 63 -0.96 18.74 -11.36
N ILE A 64 -1.77 19.58 -12.00
CA ILE A 64 -1.46 20.98 -12.28
C ILE A 64 -2.63 21.80 -11.73
N ASP A 65 -2.32 22.75 -10.87
CA ASP A 65 -3.26 23.76 -10.41
C ASP A 65 -3.49 24.80 -11.51
N GLY A 66 -4.72 25.27 -11.66
CA GLY A 66 -5.05 26.36 -12.58
C GLY A 66 -4.50 27.71 -12.13
N GLY A 67 -4.29 27.90 -10.83
CA GLY A 67 -3.99 29.22 -10.28
C GLY A 67 -5.18 30.19 -10.37
N GLU A 68 -5.05 31.38 -9.78
CA GLU A 68 -6.15 32.36 -9.70
C GLU A 68 -6.58 32.90 -11.08
N ASP A 69 -5.66 33.02 -12.02
CA ASP A 69 -5.91 33.53 -13.37
C ASP A 69 -6.11 32.41 -14.42
N GLY A 70 -6.09 31.14 -13.97
CA GLY A 70 -6.21 29.96 -14.82
C GLY A 70 -5.00 29.75 -15.75
N LYS A 71 -3.93 30.54 -15.62
CA LYS A 71 -2.76 30.47 -16.51
C LYS A 71 -1.72 29.45 -16.06
N GLY A 72 -2.00 28.76 -14.96
CA GLY A 72 -1.15 27.77 -14.34
C GLY A 72 -0.75 28.18 -12.93
N GLY A 73 -0.59 27.18 -12.06
CA GLY A 73 -0.22 27.35 -10.67
C GLY A 73 0.79 26.31 -10.24
N GLU A 74 0.66 25.85 -9.01
CA GLU A 74 1.49 24.78 -8.49
C GLU A 74 1.27 23.50 -9.27
N PHE A 75 2.34 22.78 -9.55
CA PHE A 75 2.25 21.44 -10.11
C PHE A 75 3.05 20.46 -9.28
N TYR A 76 2.63 19.21 -9.35
CA TYR A 76 3.37 18.09 -8.83
C TYR A 76 3.22 16.92 -9.79
N LEU A 77 4.34 16.39 -10.28
CA LEU A 77 4.40 15.18 -11.09
C LEU A 77 5.22 14.13 -10.35
N ALA A 78 4.66 12.93 -10.25
CA ALA A 78 5.29 11.74 -9.75
C ALA A 78 5.78 10.88 -10.90
N ARG A 79 7.06 10.57 -10.93
CA ARG A 79 7.70 9.66 -11.90
C ARG A 79 7.93 8.31 -11.22
N GLY A 80 7.55 7.21 -11.86
CA GLY A 80 7.93 5.88 -11.39
C GLY A 80 9.46 5.75 -11.34
N ALA A 81 10.01 5.40 -10.17
CA ALA A 81 11.44 5.20 -9.97
C ALA A 81 11.91 3.92 -10.68
N ALA A 82 13.23 3.71 -10.74
CA ALA A 82 13.75 2.42 -11.16
C ALA A 82 13.53 1.37 -10.05
N GLY A 83 12.96 0.21 -10.42
CA GLY A 83 12.67 -0.89 -9.48
C GLY A 83 11.43 -0.64 -8.60
N ALA A 84 11.35 -1.30 -7.45
CA ALA A 84 10.23 -1.23 -6.51
C ALA A 84 10.29 -0.03 -5.53
N ALA A 85 11.17 0.95 -5.77
CA ALA A 85 11.42 2.07 -4.85
C ALA A 85 10.26 3.10 -4.81
N GLY A 86 9.29 3.01 -5.73
CA GLY A 86 8.08 3.82 -5.77
C GLY A 86 8.18 5.01 -6.73
N TYR A 87 7.98 6.25 -6.27
CA TYR A 87 7.89 7.42 -7.14
C TYR A 87 8.82 8.57 -6.73
N ASP A 88 9.54 9.10 -7.71
CA ASP A 88 10.26 10.36 -7.63
C ASP A 88 9.27 11.53 -7.74
N GLY A 89 9.59 12.65 -7.07
CA GLY A 89 8.77 13.86 -7.10
C GLY A 89 9.37 14.94 -7.99
N LEU A 90 8.54 15.63 -8.78
CA LEU A 90 8.91 16.80 -9.55
C LEU A 90 7.84 17.87 -9.39
N TYR A 91 8.17 18.97 -8.70
CA TYR A 91 7.18 19.98 -8.35
C TYR A 91 7.73 21.40 -8.49
N GLY A 92 6.84 22.37 -8.66
CA GLY A 92 7.18 23.77 -8.83
C GLY A 92 5.98 24.60 -9.25
N LEU A 93 6.21 25.73 -9.91
CA LEU A 93 5.17 26.58 -10.48
C LEU A 93 5.17 26.45 -11.99
N LEU A 94 4.07 25.99 -12.56
CA LEU A 94 3.89 25.83 -14.00
C LEU A 94 3.03 26.97 -14.54
N ARG A 95 3.47 27.58 -15.64
CA ARG A 95 2.71 28.58 -16.37
C ARG A 95 2.55 28.18 -17.83
N THR A 96 1.44 28.59 -18.39
CA THR A 96 1.10 28.37 -19.80
C THR A 96 0.83 29.69 -20.50
N ASN A 97 1.38 29.81 -21.71
CA ASN A 97 1.09 30.93 -22.60
C ASN A 97 0.72 30.38 -23.97
N VAL A 98 -0.58 30.47 -24.32
CA VAL A 98 -1.19 29.88 -25.51
C VAL A 98 -1.01 28.36 -25.54
N THR A 99 0.11 27.85 -26.06
CA THR A 99 0.48 26.43 -26.06
C THR A 99 1.80 26.15 -25.35
N ALA A 100 2.61 27.17 -25.06
CA ALA A 100 3.91 26.97 -24.41
C ALA A 100 3.73 26.69 -22.91
N VAL A 101 4.35 25.61 -22.44
CA VAL A 101 4.41 25.25 -21.02
C VAL A 101 5.81 25.55 -20.52
N GLN A 102 5.91 26.33 -19.45
CA GLN A 102 7.18 26.60 -18.78
C GLN A 102 6.96 26.59 -17.27
N ALA A 103 7.87 25.94 -16.55
CA ALA A 103 7.86 25.97 -15.10
C ALA A 103 9.06 26.74 -14.52
N THR A 104 8.86 27.26 -13.32
CA THR A 104 9.83 28.02 -12.52
C THR A 104 9.92 27.43 -11.11
N GLY A 105 11.09 27.55 -10.48
CA GLY A 105 11.31 27.04 -9.12
C GLY A 105 11.10 25.54 -9.01
N VAL A 106 11.51 24.79 -10.04
CA VAL A 106 11.26 23.35 -10.09
C VAL A 106 12.31 22.60 -9.28
N THR A 107 11.83 21.70 -8.43
CA THR A 107 12.64 20.80 -7.62
C THR A 107 12.30 19.35 -7.93
N TYR A 108 13.34 18.55 -8.09
CA TYR A 108 13.26 17.10 -8.20
C TYR A 108 13.61 16.45 -6.86
N PHE A 109 12.90 15.39 -6.50
CA PHE A 109 13.23 14.51 -5.39
C PHE A 109 13.38 13.08 -5.90
N SER A 110 14.50 12.46 -5.60
CA SER A 110 14.79 11.07 -5.94
C SER A 110 14.51 10.17 -4.74
N VAL A 111 13.59 9.23 -4.91
CA VAL A 111 13.24 8.27 -3.85
C VAL A 111 14.34 7.24 -3.63
N GLN A 112 15.14 6.96 -4.66
CA GLN A 112 16.15 5.91 -4.58
C GLN A 112 17.30 6.26 -3.61
N ASP A 113 17.61 7.54 -3.45
CA ASP A 113 18.71 8.02 -2.60
C ASP A 113 18.29 9.14 -1.62
N GLY A 114 17.01 9.53 -1.62
CA GLY A 114 16.46 10.54 -0.72
C GLY A 114 16.97 11.97 -0.98
N LYS A 115 17.49 12.26 -2.18
CA LYS A 115 18.13 13.55 -2.49
C LYS A 115 17.22 14.48 -3.30
N PHE A 116 17.40 15.77 -3.04
CA PHE A 116 16.77 16.85 -3.79
C PHE A 116 17.73 17.45 -4.83
N ALA A 117 17.20 17.78 -6.00
CA ALA A 117 17.87 18.57 -7.03
C ALA A 117 16.99 19.78 -7.40
N PRO A 118 17.29 20.98 -6.86
CA PRO A 118 16.59 22.21 -7.23
C PRO A 118 17.09 22.76 -8.58
N GLY A 119 16.38 23.74 -9.13
CA GLY A 119 16.81 24.47 -10.32
C GLY A 119 16.57 23.71 -11.63
N ILE A 120 15.67 22.74 -11.63
CA ILE A 120 15.29 22.01 -12.84
C ILE A 120 14.58 22.96 -13.79
N THR A 121 14.89 22.88 -15.08
CA THR A 121 14.10 23.56 -16.11
C THR A 121 13.14 22.56 -16.72
N LEU A 122 11.84 22.84 -16.64
CA LEU A 122 10.78 22.09 -17.34
C LEU A 122 10.14 22.98 -18.39
N ARG A 123 10.11 22.49 -19.64
CA ARG A 123 9.51 23.17 -20.79
C ARG A 123 8.74 22.16 -21.65
N GLY A 124 7.66 22.61 -22.26
CA GLY A 124 6.85 21.75 -23.11
C GLY A 124 5.78 22.51 -23.90
N THR A 125 4.83 21.73 -24.40
CA THR A 125 3.71 22.20 -25.21
C THR A 125 2.43 21.54 -24.72
N ALA A 126 1.42 22.36 -24.45
CA ALA A 126 0.04 21.97 -24.20
C ALA A 126 -0.71 21.95 -25.54
N SER A 127 -1.37 20.83 -25.83
CA SER A 127 -2.11 20.62 -27.08
C SER A 127 -3.61 20.45 -26.80
N PRO A 128 -4.47 21.24 -27.47
CA PRO A 128 -5.93 21.11 -27.33
C PRO A 128 -6.50 19.93 -28.10
N ASN A 129 -7.69 19.49 -27.68
CA ASN A 129 -8.58 18.71 -28.52
C ASN A 129 -9.11 19.59 -29.67
N ALA A 130 -9.07 19.11 -30.90
CA ALA A 130 -9.51 19.90 -32.05
C ALA A 130 -11.02 20.23 -32.04
N ALA A 131 -11.85 19.38 -31.43
CA ALA A 131 -13.29 19.58 -31.34
C ALA A 131 -13.67 20.44 -30.12
N THR A 132 -13.11 20.11 -28.94
CA THR A 132 -13.52 20.73 -27.68
C THR A 132 -12.57 21.81 -27.16
N GLY A 133 -11.45 22.08 -27.84
CA GLY A 133 -10.47 23.13 -27.51
C GLY A 133 -9.81 23.01 -26.12
N LYS A 134 -10.22 22.03 -25.31
CA LYS A 134 -9.68 21.71 -23.99
C LYS A 134 -8.30 21.08 -24.14
N THR A 135 -7.38 21.41 -23.23
CA THR A 135 -6.06 20.78 -23.19
C THR A 135 -6.21 19.29 -22.95
N VAL A 136 -5.73 18.45 -23.87
CA VAL A 136 -5.78 16.98 -23.74
C VAL A 136 -4.41 16.34 -23.59
N LEU A 137 -3.36 17.07 -23.97
CA LEU A 137 -2.00 16.55 -23.98
C LEU A 137 -1.01 17.63 -23.54
N ILE A 138 -0.05 17.25 -22.71
CA ILE A 138 1.15 18.03 -22.41
C ILE A 138 2.37 17.17 -22.71
N SER A 139 3.31 17.69 -23.51
CA SER A 139 4.56 17.00 -23.79
C SER A 139 5.73 17.95 -23.70
N GLY A 140 6.89 17.49 -23.23
CA GLY A 140 8.04 18.36 -23.04
C GLY A 140 9.27 17.63 -22.56
N ASN A 141 10.21 18.38 -22.01
CA ASN A 141 11.42 17.87 -21.38
C ASN A 141 11.70 18.60 -20.06
N TYR A 142 12.37 17.91 -19.14
CA TYR A 142 13.02 18.53 -18.00
C TYR A 142 14.52 18.21 -17.97
N THR A 143 15.33 19.13 -17.43
CA THR A 143 16.78 18.94 -17.32
C THR A 143 17.14 17.81 -16.36
N SER A 144 18.26 17.10 -16.61
CA SER A 144 18.74 16.03 -15.74
C SER A 144 18.86 16.50 -14.27
N PRO A 145 18.31 15.76 -13.29
CA PRO A 145 18.40 16.09 -11.87
C PRO A 145 19.78 15.72 -11.30
N ALA A 146 20.79 16.54 -11.62
CA ALA A 146 22.17 16.32 -11.21
C ALA A 146 22.31 16.14 -9.69
N GLY A 147 23.15 15.19 -9.27
CA GLY A 147 23.39 14.89 -7.85
C GLY A 147 22.41 13.87 -7.23
N THR A 148 21.43 13.39 -8.00
CA THR A 148 20.50 12.32 -7.59
C THR A 148 20.76 11.02 -8.35
N ALA A 149 20.25 9.90 -7.84
CA ALA A 149 20.26 8.61 -8.52
C ALA A 149 19.53 8.60 -9.88
N ALA A 150 18.65 9.58 -10.12
CA ALA A 150 17.94 9.74 -11.39
C ALA A 150 18.71 10.55 -12.45
N ALA A 151 19.94 11.02 -12.15
CA ALA A 151 20.74 11.80 -13.08
C ALA A 151 21.22 10.96 -14.27
N THR A 152 20.91 11.41 -15.49
CA THR A 152 21.37 10.78 -16.74
C THR A 152 22.33 11.67 -17.54
N GLY A 153 22.53 12.92 -17.10
CA GLY A 153 23.31 13.93 -17.83
C GLY A 153 22.60 14.51 -19.05
N THR A 154 21.38 14.04 -19.38
CA THR A 154 20.62 14.49 -20.55
C THR A 154 19.19 14.91 -20.15
N PRO A 155 18.56 15.86 -20.87
CA PRO A 155 17.17 16.18 -20.64
C PRO A 155 16.26 14.96 -20.82
N THR A 156 15.30 14.79 -19.92
CA THR A 156 14.34 13.68 -19.94
C THR A 156 13.02 14.16 -20.51
N SER A 157 12.53 13.46 -21.54
CA SER A 157 11.25 13.76 -22.17
C SER A 157 10.07 13.22 -21.38
N PHE A 158 8.92 13.88 -21.50
CA PHE A 158 7.66 13.41 -20.90
C PHE A 158 6.49 13.69 -21.82
N LYS A 159 5.43 12.89 -21.65
CA LYS A 159 4.16 13.00 -22.37
C LYS A 159 3.03 12.62 -21.42
N LEU A 160 2.10 13.53 -21.19
CA LEU A 160 1.00 13.43 -20.24
C LEU A 160 -0.32 13.69 -20.94
N ASN A 161 -1.31 12.84 -20.70
CA ASN A 161 -2.67 13.00 -21.18
C ASN A 161 -3.57 13.47 -20.03
N TYR A 162 -4.62 14.19 -20.39
CA TYR A 162 -5.64 14.59 -19.43
C TYR A 162 -6.36 13.35 -18.90
N SER A 163 -6.36 13.17 -17.58
CA SER A 163 -6.92 11.95 -16.98
C SER A 163 -8.45 11.99 -16.96
N LYS A 164 -9.08 10.83 -17.15
CA LYS A 164 -10.52 10.65 -16.91
C LYS A 164 -10.90 10.79 -15.43
N LEU A 165 -9.93 10.75 -14.52
CA LEU A 165 -10.18 11.01 -13.10
C LEU A 165 -10.72 12.44 -12.87
N ASN A 166 -10.47 13.37 -13.80
CA ASN A 166 -11.04 14.72 -13.75
C ASN A 166 -12.56 14.77 -13.96
N ASP A 167 -13.17 13.72 -14.51
CA ASP A 167 -14.61 13.64 -14.71
C ASP A 167 -15.37 13.34 -13.41
N TYR A 168 -14.66 13.02 -12.32
CA TYR A 168 -15.23 12.70 -11.02
C TYR A 168 -15.02 13.84 -10.02
N PRO A 169 -16.06 14.63 -9.68
CA PRO A 169 -15.92 15.74 -8.75
C PRO A 169 -15.64 15.25 -7.31
N ALA A 170 -14.77 15.97 -6.61
CA ALA A 170 -14.43 15.72 -5.22
C ALA A 170 -15.60 16.05 -4.30
N ARG A 171 -15.91 15.14 -3.37
CA ARG A 171 -16.97 15.31 -2.37
C ARG A 171 -16.52 14.72 -1.03
N ALA A 172 -16.87 15.37 0.07
CA ALA A 172 -16.43 14.97 1.41
C ALA A 172 -16.84 13.52 1.76
N ASN A 173 -18.04 13.11 1.35
CA ASN A 173 -18.53 11.75 1.55
C ASN A 173 -17.85 10.72 0.63
N LEU A 174 -17.29 11.13 -0.51
CA LEU A 174 -16.64 10.21 -1.45
C LEU A 174 -15.24 9.81 -0.99
N ILE A 175 -14.50 10.72 -0.36
CA ILE A 175 -13.16 10.43 0.18
C ILE A 175 -13.20 9.70 1.52
N ALA A 176 -14.35 9.68 2.21
CA ALA A 176 -14.49 8.93 3.45
C ALA A 176 -14.14 7.44 3.24
N GLY A 177 -13.29 6.89 4.11
CA GLY A 177 -12.82 5.52 4.02
C GLY A 177 -11.39 5.35 4.52
N THR A 178 -10.94 4.09 4.50
CA THR A 178 -9.56 3.73 4.81
C THR A 178 -8.83 3.39 3.51
N TYR A 179 -7.60 3.85 3.40
CA TYR A 179 -6.72 3.65 2.25
C TYR A 179 -5.38 3.12 2.72
N ARG A 180 -4.85 2.14 2.01
CA ARG A 180 -3.58 1.47 2.35
C ARG A 180 -2.67 1.38 1.15
N GLY A 181 -1.37 1.54 1.37
CA GLY A 181 -0.40 1.33 0.31
C GLY A 181 1.00 1.03 0.84
N SER A 182 1.85 0.58 -0.06
CA SER A 182 3.29 0.59 0.17
C SER A 182 3.76 2.04 0.27
N GLY A 183 4.52 2.36 1.29
CA GLY A 183 5.25 3.62 1.38
C GLY A 183 6.58 3.54 0.66
N LEU A 184 7.08 4.72 0.31
CA LEU A 184 8.46 4.94 -0.10
C LEU A 184 9.37 4.74 1.12
N PHE A 185 10.58 4.20 0.93
CA PHE A 185 11.57 3.95 2.00
C PHE A 185 11.22 2.85 3.03
N GLY A 186 10.62 1.73 2.60
CA GLY A 186 10.50 0.53 3.43
C GLY A 186 9.38 0.54 4.49
N GLY A 187 8.54 1.58 4.53
CA GLY A 187 7.39 1.69 5.43
C GLY A 187 6.05 1.43 4.73
N GLN A 188 5.06 0.90 5.44
CA GLN A 188 3.66 0.89 4.98
C GLN A 188 2.98 2.21 5.35
N TRP A 189 1.93 2.58 4.63
CA TRP A 189 1.08 3.68 5.06
C TRP A 189 -0.38 3.28 5.04
N VAL A 190 -1.13 3.85 5.98
CA VAL A 190 -2.57 3.73 6.07
C VAL A 190 -3.13 5.06 6.48
N PHE A 191 -4.14 5.54 5.74
CA PHE A 191 -4.94 6.70 6.12
C PHE A 191 -6.39 6.32 6.27
N THR A 192 -7.04 6.88 7.27
CA THR A 192 -8.48 6.87 7.42
C THR A 192 -8.95 8.31 7.33
N VAL A 193 -9.89 8.55 6.42
CA VAL A 193 -10.56 9.84 6.25
C VAL A 193 -11.99 9.68 6.69
N THR A 194 -12.42 10.54 7.62
CA THR A 194 -13.81 10.60 8.07
C THR A 194 -14.68 11.34 7.05
N GLU A 195 -16.01 11.23 7.15
CA GLU A 195 -16.94 12.00 6.31
C GLU A 195 -16.78 13.52 6.44
N ARG A 196 -16.19 14.00 7.54
CA ARG A 196 -15.88 15.41 7.76
C ARG A 196 -14.52 15.83 7.18
N GLY A 197 -13.83 14.91 6.51
CA GLY A 197 -12.50 15.16 5.95
C GLY A 197 -11.37 15.16 6.98
N VAL A 198 -11.59 14.71 8.22
CA VAL A 198 -10.49 14.50 9.18
C VAL A 198 -9.69 13.28 8.74
N LEU A 199 -8.38 13.47 8.54
CA LEU A 199 -7.43 12.43 8.15
C LEU A 199 -6.62 12.00 9.37
N SER A 200 -6.52 10.69 9.59
CA SER A 200 -5.64 10.10 10.59
C SER A 200 -4.98 8.84 10.05
N GLY A 201 -3.83 8.44 10.58
CA GLY A 201 -3.17 7.23 10.13
C GLY A 201 -1.69 7.14 10.46
N ARG A 202 -0.95 6.43 9.59
CA ARG A 202 0.50 6.26 9.69
C ARG A 202 1.15 6.27 8.31
N VAL A 203 2.40 6.73 8.27
CA VAL A 203 3.32 6.59 7.13
C VAL A 203 4.66 6.14 7.70
N GLY A 204 5.08 4.91 7.38
CA GLY A 204 6.24 4.30 8.03
C GLY A 204 6.06 4.26 9.55
N GLY A 205 7.08 4.68 10.30
CA GLY A 205 7.01 4.80 11.76
C GLY A 205 6.42 6.11 12.28
N CYS A 206 5.91 6.99 11.42
CA CYS A 206 5.24 8.24 11.81
C CYS A 206 3.72 8.05 11.93
N ASN A 207 3.13 8.60 12.98
CA ASN A 207 1.69 8.86 13.06
C ASN A 207 1.35 10.12 12.24
N VAL A 208 0.16 10.11 11.66
CA VAL A 208 -0.34 11.19 10.82
C VAL A 208 -1.69 11.67 11.34
N GLN A 209 -1.84 12.98 11.44
CA GLN A 209 -3.13 13.66 11.67
C GLN A 209 -3.25 14.87 10.76
N GLY A 210 -4.44 15.11 10.20
CA GLY A 210 -4.69 16.29 9.40
C GLY A 210 -6.05 16.28 8.73
N THR A 211 -6.12 16.75 7.50
CA THR A 211 -7.39 16.88 6.77
C THR A 211 -7.26 16.51 5.30
N ALA A 212 -8.36 16.07 4.72
CA ALA A 212 -8.56 15.83 3.29
C ALA A 212 -9.95 16.36 2.89
N THR A 213 -9.99 17.51 2.23
CA THR A 213 -11.24 18.22 1.90
C THR A 213 -11.33 18.52 0.40
N PRO A 214 -12.53 18.50 -0.21
CA PRO A 214 -12.68 18.88 -1.61
C PRO A 214 -12.13 20.28 -1.84
N ARG A 215 -11.30 20.45 -2.88
CA ARG A 215 -10.69 21.75 -3.19
C ARG A 215 -11.71 22.73 -3.78
N SER A 216 -12.59 22.23 -4.64
CA SER A 216 -13.80 22.91 -5.11
C SER A 216 -14.84 21.86 -5.51
N GLN A 217 -16.10 22.26 -5.71
CA GLN A 217 -17.19 21.32 -6.07
C GLN A 217 -17.01 20.68 -7.45
N ASP A 218 -16.31 21.34 -8.37
CA ASP A 218 -16.07 20.88 -9.74
C ASP A 218 -14.64 20.34 -9.97
N SER A 219 -13.82 20.29 -8.92
CA SER A 219 -12.46 19.73 -9.00
C SER A 219 -12.45 18.27 -8.58
N ALA A 220 -11.68 17.42 -9.27
CA ALA A 220 -11.39 16.06 -8.82
C ALA A 220 -10.37 15.99 -7.66
N LEU A 221 -9.82 17.13 -7.24
CA LEU A 221 -8.73 17.20 -6.25
C LEU A 221 -9.28 17.48 -4.84
N TYR A 222 -8.72 16.77 -3.87
CA TYR A 222 -8.87 17.05 -2.46
C TYR A 222 -7.61 17.77 -1.96
N SER A 223 -7.76 18.86 -1.23
CA SER A 223 -6.65 19.47 -0.48
C SER A 223 -6.31 18.57 0.71
N VAL A 224 -5.03 18.25 0.87
CA VAL A 224 -4.55 17.39 1.96
C VAL A 224 -3.53 18.12 2.81
N THR A 225 -3.67 18.01 4.12
CA THR A 225 -2.69 18.43 5.11
C THR A 225 -2.37 17.27 6.03
N MET A 226 -1.10 17.03 6.35
CA MET A 226 -0.67 15.95 7.24
C MET A 226 0.38 16.46 8.22
N ASN A 227 0.11 16.35 9.51
CA ASN A 227 1.07 16.58 10.58
C ASN A 227 1.68 15.24 11.00
N LEU A 228 3.01 15.14 10.95
CA LEU A 228 3.75 13.93 11.27
C LEU A 228 4.26 13.99 12.71
N THR A 229 3.88 13.00 13.50
CA THR A 229 4.30 12.87 14.90
C THR A 229 4.81 11.46 15.18
N GLY A 230 5.72 11.32 16.14
CA GLY A 230 6.32 10.03 16.47
C GLY A 230 7.59 10.23 17.29
N ASP A 231 8.15 9.12 17.77
CA ASP A 231 9.43 9.16 18.45
C ASP A 231 10.59 9.38 17.46
N GLU A 232 11.76 9.76 17.99
CA GLU A 232 12.91 10.13 17.16
C GLU A 232 13.50 8.95 16.38
N THR A 233 13.27 7.74 16.86
CA THR A 233 13.83 6.50 16.30
C THR A 233 12.96 5.89 15.20
N SER A 234 11.63 6.05 15.29
CA SER A 234 10.65 5.49 14.37
C SER A 234 10.21 6.51 13.32
N CYS A 235 10.22 7.80 13.65
CA CYS A 235 9.71 8.87 12.80
C CYS A 235 10.79 9.90 12.47
N GLY A 236 11.54 9.65 11.38
CA GLY A 236 12.58 10.57 10.89
C GLY A 236 12.06 11.95 10.45
N TYR A 237 10.75 12.08 10.21
CA TYR A 237 10.10 13.33 9.79
C TYR A 237 9.17 13.91 10.85
N ARG A 238 9.41 13.62 12.14
CA ARG A 238 8.61 14.14 13.26
C ARG A 238 8.57 15.67 13.25
N SER A 239 7.46 16.22 13.74
CA SER A 239 7.25 17.67 13.85
C SER A 239 7.28 18.40 12.49
N SER A 240 7.07 17.67 11.39
CA SER A 240 6.89 18.25 10.07
C SER A 240 5.41 18.30 9.68
N GLN A 241 5.07 19.28 8.87
CA GLN A 241 3.77 19.37 8.23
C GLN A 241 3.94 19.20 6.71
N GLN A 242 3.05 18.40 6.13
CA GLN A 242 2.92 18.21 4.71
C GLN A 242 1.65 18.89 4.22
N SER A 243 1.72 19.48 3.03
CA SER A 243 0.59 20.01 2.31
C SER A 243 0.62 19.54 0.86
N GLY A 244 -0.55 19.33 0.27
CA GLY A 244 -0.67 18.97 -1.13
C GLY A 244 -2.08 18.54 -1.50
N VAL A 245 -2.20 17.54 -2.37
CA VAL A 245 -3.50 17.09 -2.88
C VAL A 245 -3.64 15.57 -2.87
N ALA A 246 -4.89 15.12 -2.88
CA ALA A 246 -5.24 13.74 -3.18
C ALA A 246 -6.27 13.65 -4.30
N VAL A 247 -6.26 12.50 -4.99
CA VAL A 247 -7.19 12.16 -6.08
C VAL A 247 -7.68 10.75 -5.87
N LEU A 248 -9.00 10.54 -5.89
CA LEU A 248 -9.59 9.21 -5.83
C LEU A 248 -9.44 8.50 -7.17
N ARG A 249 -9.19 7.19 -7.10
CA ARG A 249 -9.27 6.28 -8.22
C ARG A 249 -10.58 5.52 -8.14
N PHE A 250 -11.12 5.18 -9.30
CA PHE A 250 -12.42 4.53 -9.42
C PHE A 250 -12.29 3.21 -10.20
N ASP A 251 -13.12 2.24 -9.82
CA ASP A 251 -13.29 1.01 -10.59
C ASP A 251 -14.24 1.22 -11.79
N ALA A 252 -14.49 0.15 -12.56
CA ALA A 252 -15.39 0.18 -13.72
C ALA A 252 -16.85 0.52 -13.38
N ASN A 253 -17.24 0.43 -12.11
CA ASN A 253 -18.58 0.77 -11.62
C ASN A 253 -18.64 2.18 -11.00
N ASN A 254 -17.59 3.00 -11.18
CA ASN A 254 -17.48 4.34 -10.62
C ASN A 254 -17.44 4.35 -9.08
N VAL A 255 -16.96 3.26 -8.46
CA VAL A 255 -16.76 3.19 -7.00
C VAL A 255 -15.29 3.50 -6.67
N PRO A 256 -15.01 4.36 -5.68
CA PRO A 256 -13.66 4.60 -5.21
C PRO A 256 -12.96 3.30 -4.80
N ASN A 257 -11.85 2.98 -5.48
CA ASN A 257 -11.06 1.76 -5.26
C ASN A 257 -9.61 2.07 -4.85
N GLY A 258 -9.23 3.34 -4.82
CA GLY A 258 -7.89 3.77 -4.43
C GLY A 258 -7.76 5.27 -4.33
N ILE A 259 -6.56 5.71 -3.98
CA ILE A 259 -6.21 7.11 -3.82
C ILE A 259 -4.76 7.33 -4.23
N TRP A 260 -4.52 8.47 -4.85
CA TRP A 260 -3.20 9.08 -4.95
C TRP A 260 -3.12 10.23 -3.96
N VAL A 261 -2.00 10.35 -3.25
CA VAL A 261 -1.73 11.50 -2.37
C VAL A 261 -0.35 12.04 -2.72
N PHE A 262 -0.29 13.33 -3.05
CA PHE A 262 0.94 14.05 -3.38
C PHE A 262 1.11 15.15 -2.36
N THR A 263 2.15 15.07 -1.55
CA THR A 263 2.44 16.13 -0.57
C THR A 263 3.89 16.50 -0.56
N ARG A 264 4.15 17.75 -0.19
CA ARG A 264 5.48 18.26 0.09
C ARG A 264 5.48 18.95 1.44
N ASN A 265 6.67 19.09 2.00
CA ASN A 265 6.86 19.85 3.22
C ASN A 265 6.27 21.26 3.09
N SER A 266 5.52 21.68 4.11
CA SER A 266 5.15 23.08 4.34
C SER A 266 5.82 23.65 5.59
N ILE A 267 6.19 22.79 6.56
CA ILE A 267 6.92 23.16 7.77
C ILE A 267 7.91 22.03 8.13
N GLY A 268 9.15 22.37 8.44
CA GLY A 268 10.17 21.45 8.94
C GLY A 268 11.21 21.05 7.88
N THR A 269 11.82 19.88 8.04
CA THR A 269 12.83 19.35 7.11
C THR A 269 12.20 19.00 5.77
N ASP A 270 12.87 19.36 4.68
CA ASP A 270 12.44 19.05 3.31
C ASP A 270 12.20 17.54 3.13
N ASN A 271 10.97 17.21 2.76
CA ASN A 271 10.53 15.87 2.43
C ASN A 271 9.31 15.97 1.51
N THR A 272 9.04 14.88 0.79
CA THR A 272 7.88 14.78 -0.08
C THR A 272 7.38 13.35 -0.13
N PHE A 273 6.06 13.20 -0.22
CA PHE A 273 5.42 11.90 -0.29
C PHE A 273 4.57 11.81 -1.56
N VAL A 274 4.76 10.73 -2.29
CA VAL A 274 3.85 10.26 -3.32
C VAL A 274 3.32 8.91 -2.86
N LEU A 275 2.05 8.88 -2.50
CA LEU A 275 1.40 7.72 -1.92
C LEU A 275 0.35 7.19 -2.88
N ASN A 276 0.53 5.94 -3.31
CA ASN A 276 -0.42 5.21 -4.13
C ASN A 276 -1.05 4.11 -3.28
N GLY A 277 -2.35 4.17 -3.05
CA GLY A 277 -3.02 3.27 -2.10
C GLY A 277 -4.36 2.77 -2.57
N LEU A 278 -4.70 1.56 -2.18
CA LEU A 278 -5.99 0.93 -2.42
C LEU A 278 -6.98 1.38 -1.35
N ALA A 279 -8.24 1.56 -1.75
CA ALA A 279 -9.33 1.81 -0.82
C ALA A 279 -9.81 0.49 -0.24
N ASP A 280 -10.08 0.47 1.06
CA ASP A 280 -10.77 -0.64 1.69
C ASP A 280 -12.14 -0.83 1.02
N PRO A 281 -12.56 -2.07 0.69
CA PRO A 281 -13.76 -2.24 -0.10
C PRO A 281 -14.98 -1.86 0.73
N ARG A 282 -15.87 -1.04 0.16
CA ARG A 282 -17.13 -0.61 0.79
C ARG A 282 -18.02 -1.84 1.04
N GLN A 283 -18.66 -1.93 2.21
CA GLN A 283 -19.37 -3.13 2.68
C GLN A 283 -20.31 -3.76 1.61
N PRO A 284 -20.20 -5.08 1.34
CA PRO A 284 -21.33 -5.86 0.86
C PRO A 284 -22.26 -6.26 2.03
N THR A 285 -23.57 -6.33 1.75
CA THR A 285 -24.69 -6.26 2.72
C THR A 285 -25.22 -7.60 3.24
N THR A 286 -24.39 -8.63 3.43
CA THR A 286 -24.90 -9.91 3.97
C THR A 286 -24.28 -10.25 5.32
N PRO A 287 -24.99 -9.96 6.43
CA PRO A 287 -24.54 -10.33 7.77
C PRO A 287 -24.80 -11.82 8.09
N SER A 288 -23.82 -12.45 8.76
CA SER A 288 -23.94 -13.65 9.57
C SER A 288 -24.29 -13.29 11.04
N PRO A 289 -25.35 -13.85 11.64
CA PRO A 289 -25.82 -13.45 12.97
C PRO A 289 -24.91 -13.89 14.14
N THR A 290 -23.84 -14.65 13.90
CA THR A 290 -22.90 -15.11 14.95
C THR A 290 -21.47 -14.68 14.64
N PRO A 291 -20.74 -14.07 15.61
CA PRO A 291 -19.34 -13.74 15.44
C PRO A 291 -18.50 -15.01 15.30
N LEU A 292 -17.78 -15.15 14.18
CA LEU A 292 -16.86 -16.25 13.92
C LEU A 292 -15.41 -15.82 14.16
N SER A 293 -14.59 -16.77 14.63
CA SER A 293 -13.15 -16.61 14.70
C SER A 293 -12.50 -17.06 13.40
N ALA A 294 -11.55 -16.27 12.89
CA ALA A 294 -10.70 -16.69 11.78
C ALA A 294 -9.56 -17.62 12.23
N ALA A 295 -9.32 -17.75 13.55
CA ALA A 295 -8.18 -18.47 14.09
C ALA A 295 -8.23 -19.96 13.73
N GLY A 296 -7.13 -20.47 13.18
CA GLY A 296 -7.04 -21.85 12.72
C GLY A 296 -5.92 -22.07 11.70
N ASN A 297 -5.78 -23.34 11.31
CA ASN A 297 -4.95 -23.77 10.19
C ASN A 297 -5.84 -23.90 8.96
N TRP A 298 -5.40 -23.35 7.82
CA TRP A 298 -6.21 -23.22 6.62
C TRP A 298 -5.47 -23.79 5.40
N ALA A 299 -6.22 -24.40 4.48
CA ALA A 299 -5.73 -24.85 3.19
C ALA A 299 -6.78 -24.60 2.09
N GLY A 300 -6.34 -24.37 0.86
CA GLY A 300 -7.25 -24.13 -0.24
C GLY A 300 -6.55 -23.68 -1.51
N THR A 301 -7.25 -22.86 -2.30
CA THR A 301 -6.79 -22.47 -3.63
C THR A 301 -6.84 -20.96 -3.87
N LEU A 302 -5.97 -20.51 -4.77
CA LEU A 302 -5.89 -19.17 -5.34
C LEU A 302 -6.58 -19.14 -6.70
N THR A 303 -7.24 -18.03 -6.99
CA THR A 303 -7.62 -17.63 -8.34
C THR A 303 -6.78 -16.42 -8.73
N LEU A 304 -5.81 -16.66 -9.60
CA LEU A 304 -4.88 -15.62 -10.06
C LEU A 304 -5.54 -14.71 -11.11
N PRO A 305 -5.22 -13.41 -11.13
CA PRO A 305 -5.64 -12.49 -12.19
C PRO A 305 -5.12 -12.92 -13.57
N ALA A 306 -5.79 -12.46 -14.63
CA ALA A 306 -5.32 -12.67 -15.99
C ALA A 306 -3.90 -12.11 -16.18
N GLY A 307 -3.00 -12.93 -16.73
CA GLY A 307 -1.60 -12.57 -16.94
C GLY A 307 -0.69 -12.75 -15.71
N VAL A 308 -1.22 -13.18 -14.57
CA VAL A 308 -0.43 -13.57 -13.39
C VAL A 308 -0.20 -15.07 -13.42
N THR A 309 1.06 -15.48 -13.34
CA THR A 309 1.45 -16.90 -13.22
C THR A 309 1.93 -17.18 -11.80
N GLY A 310 1.65 -18.37 -11.28
CA GLY A 310 2.00 -18.74 -9.92
C GLY A 310 1.33 -20.03 -9.48
N ASP A 311 1.66 -20.49 -8.28
CA ASP A 311 1.03 -21.66 -7.69
C ASP A 311 -0.41 -21.35 -7.28
N LEU A 312 -1.28 -22.35 -7.43
CA LEU A 312 -2.68 -22.21 -7.09
C LEU A 312 -2.99 -22.72 -5.68
N ASP A 313 -2.13 -23.54 -5.07
CA ASP A 313 -2.37 -24.05 -3.72
C ASP A 313 -1.91 -23.03 -2.67
N ILE A 314 -2.75 -22.79 -1.67
CA ILE A 314 -2.46 -21.88 -0.54
C ILE A 314 -2.74 -22.57 0.79
N HIS A 315 -1.80 -22.40 1.72
CA HIS A 315 -1.86 -22.95 3.07
C HIS A 315 -1.49 -21.88 4.08
N GLY A 316 -1.85 -22.07 5.35
CA GLY A 316 -1.28 -21.25 6.40
C GLY A 316 -2.09 -21.24 7.68
N THR A 317 -1.91 -20.16 8.44
CA THR A 317 -2.50 -19.99 9.77
C THR A 317 -3.05 -18.58 9.98
N VAL A 318 -4.05 -18.51 10.85
CA VAL A 318 -4.48 -17.28 11.51
C VAL A 318 -4.45 -17.53 13.01
N LEU A 319 -3.80 -16.64 13.76
CA LEU A 319 -3.70 -16.68 15.20
C LEU A 319 -4.94 -16.03 15.87
N PRO A 320 -5.24 -16.35 17.13
CA PRO A 320 -6.36 -15.74 17.86
C PRO A 320 -6.31 -14.21 17.97
N ASP A 321 -5.12 -13.61 17.93
CA ASP A 321 -4.94 -12.16 17.91
C ASP A 321 -4.99 -11.54 16.50
N GLY A 322 -5.34 -12.34 15.50
CA GLY A 322 -5.46 -11.95 14.10
C GLY A 322 -4.17 -12.09 13.29
N GLY A 323 -3.03 -12.42 13.89
CA GLY A 323 -1.79 -12.65 13.13
C GLY A 323 -1.98 -13.70 12.04
N MET A 324 -1.75 -13.35 10.78
CA MET A 324 -2.02 -14.19 9.61
C MET A 324 -0.72 -14.47 8.87
N PHE A 325 -0.56 -15.71 8.43
CA PHE A 325 0.54 -16.13 7.58
C PHE A 325 0.08 -17.20 6.61
N PHE A 326 0.00 -16.86 5.33
CA PHE A 326 -0.33 -17.77 4.24
C PHE A 326 0.86 -17.93 3.30
N TYR A 327 1.00 -19.11 2.71
CA TYR A 327 2.06 -19.42 1.77
C TYR A 327 1.57 -20.36 0.66
N THR A 328 2.19 -20.29 -0.51
CA THR A 328 1.94 -21.27 -1.58
C THR A 328 2.83 -22.49 -1.43
N ASN A 329 2.31 -23.68 -1.72
CA ASN A 329 3.14 -24.88 -1.71
C ASN A 329 3.90 -25.00 -3.03
N SER A 330 5.21 -24.74 -3.01
CA SER A 330 6.05 -24.72 -4.19
C SER A 330 7.36 -25.46 -3.91
N SER A 331 7.92 -26.09 -4.94
CA SER A 331 9.06 -27.00 -4.84
C SER A 331 10.40 -26.32 -4.55
N PHE A 332 10.49 -24.99 -4.65
CA PHE A 332 11.77 -24.27 -4.58
C PHE A 332 11.79 -23.06 -3.64
N ASN A 333 10.68 -22.30 -3.57
CA ASN A 333 10.45 -21.25 -2.57
C ASN A 333 8.95 -20.91 -2.55
N HIS A 334 8.46 -20.35 -1.45
CA HIS A 334 7.05 -20.04 -1.25
C HIS A 334 6.75 -18.57 -1.58
N ASN A 335 5.63 -18.30 -2.23
CA ASN A 335 5.02 -16.99 -2.11
C ASN A 335 4.43 -16.88 -0.71
N VAL A 336 4.59 -15.75 -0.05
CA VAL A 336 4.16 -15.60 1.35
C VAL A 336 3.35 -14.34 1.55
N LEU A 337 2.16 -14.46 2.11
CA LEU A 337 1.28 -13.37 2.50
C LEU A 337 1.16 -13.36 4.02
N TYR A 338 1.65 -12.33 4.69
CA TYR A 338 1.55 -12.22 6.15
C TYR A 338 1.16 -10.82 6.61
N GLY A 339 0.65 -10.72 7.83
CA GLY A 339 0.20 -9.46 8.44
C GLY A 339 -0.74 -9.76 9.60
N ARG A 340 -1.61 -8.82 9.95
CA ARG A 340 -2.64 -9.05 10.96
C ARG A 340 -4.02 -8.79 10.39
N LEU A 341 -4.95 -9.71 10.57
CA LEU A 341 -6.37 -9.52 10.27
C LEU A 341 -7.05 -8.78 11.42
N ILE A 342 -7.75 -7.70 11.10
CA ILE A 342 -8.61 -6.94 12.00
C ILE A 342 -10.05 -7.05 11.52
N ARG A 343 -10.99 -7.19 12.46
CA ARG A 343 -12.42 -7.20 12.12
C ARG A 343 -12.84 -5.81 11.62
N TYR A 344 -13.45 -5.77 10.45
CA TYR A 344 -13.83 -4.50 9.82
C TYR A 344 -14.97 -3.81 10.61
N ASN A 345 -14.82 -2.51 10.91
CA ASN A 345 -15.80 -1.66 11.61
C ASN A 345 -16.30 -2.14 12.99
N ASN A 346 -15.62 -3.08 13.66
CA ASN A 346 -16.16 -3.77 14.85
C ASN A 346 -17.55 -4.39 14.61
N ASP A 347 -17.98 -4.54 13.35
CA ASP A 347 -19.28 -5.05 13.00
C ASP A 347 -19.26 -6.57 13.11
N GLN A 348 -19.68 -7.04 14.28
CA GLN A 348 -19.72 -8.45 14.65
C GLN A 348 -20.58 -9.30 13.70
N THR A 349 -21.44 -8.66 12.91
CA THR A 349 -22.43 -9.35 12.10
C THR A 349 -21.91 -9.74 10.72
N THR A 350 -20.79 -9.24 10.22
CA THR A 350 -20.36 -9.57 8.83
C THR A 350 -19.25 -10.60 8.72
N ASN A 351 -18.62 -10.98 9.85
CA ASN A 351 -17.44 -11.88 9.88
C ASN A 351 -16.38 -11.51 8.84
N ARG A 352 -16.29 -10.22 8.54
CA ARG A 352 -15.38 -9.65 7.56
C ARG A 352 -14.14 -9.10 8.25
N PHE A 353 -12.99 -9.44 7.69
CA PHE A 353 -11.68 -9.11 8.20
C PHE A 353 -10.90 -8.41 7.09
N VAL A 354 -10.17 -7.37 7.46
CA VAL A 354 -9.21 -6.73 6.57
C VAL A 354 -7.82 -6.80 7.18
N THR A 355 -6.77 -6.71 6.38
CA THR A 355 -5.42 -6.58 6.95
C THR A 355 -5.29 -5.25 7.69
N ALA A 356 -4.59 -5.28 8.81
CA ALA A 356 -4.09 -4.11 9.49
C ALA A 356 -2.99 -3.44 8.65
N ASN A 357 -2.30 -2.48 9.25
CA ASN A 357 -1.33 -1.63 8.57
C ASN A 357 0.02 -2.33 8.34
N ASP A 358 0.05 -3.66 8.35
CA ASP A 358 1.25 -4.51 8.34
C ASP A 358 1.20 -5.62 7.26
N GLY A 359 0.24 -5.57 6.34
CA GLY A 359 0.09 -6.56 5.26
C GLY A 359 1.26 -6.57 4.28
N VAL A 360 1.89 -7.73 4.12
CA VAL A 360 3.05 -7.95 3.25
C VAL A 360 2.84 -9.18 2.38
N PHE A 361 3.22 -9.07 1.11
CA PHE A 361 3.33 -10.19 0.19
C PHE A 361 4.77 -10.32 -0.28
N PHE A 362 5.37 -11.47 -0.09
CA PHE A 362 6.63 -11.86 -0.71
C PHE A 362 6.32 -12.63 -1.99
N ASP A 363 6.75 -12.06 -3.12
CA ASP A 363 6.64 -12.66 -4.44
C ASP A 363 7.99 -13.24 -4.85
N ARG A 364 8.05 -14.57 -4.97
CA ARG A 364 9.26 -15.28 -5.38
C ARG A 364 9.64 -15.03 -6.84
N LEU A 365 8.71 -14.57 -7.67
CA LEU A 365 8.89 -14.37 -9.12
C LEU A 365 9.14 -12.91 -9.49
N LEU A 366 9.25 -12.00 -8.53
CA LEU A 366 9.54 -10.60 -8.80
C LEU A 366 11.01 -10.42 -9.26
N ASP A 367 11.24 -10.32 -10.58
CA ASP A 367 12.56 -10.20 -11.22
C ASP A 367 13.36 -8.95 -10.78
N GLY A 368 14.67 -9.14 -10.50
CA GLY A 368 15.63 -8.04 -10.32
C GLY A 368 16.88 -8.35 -9.49
N THR A 369 16.92 -9.45 -8.73
CA THR A 369 18.07 -9.84 -7.91
C THR A 369 18.53 -11.23 -8.28
N GLY A 370 19.66 -11.32 -8.99
CA GLY A 370 20.32 -12.59 -9.27
C GLY A 370 20.63 -13.31 -7.96
N GLY A 371 20.13 -14.54 -7.83
CA GLY A 371 20.29 -15.40 -6.66
C GLY A 371 19.10 -15.27 -5.70
N TYR A 372 18.24 -16.30 -5.63
CA TYR A 372 17.36 -16.66 -4.50
C TYR A 372 16.41 -15.62 -3.87
N LEU A 373 16.43 -14.37 -4.33
CA LEU A 373 15.86 -13.20 -3.66
C LEU A 373 14.61 -12.76 -4.41
N GLY A 374 13.45 -13.29 -4.01
CA GLY A 374 12.15 -12.70 -4.38
C GLY A 374 11.99 -11.29 -3.79
N GLY A 375 10.86 -10.64 -4.08
CA GLY A 375 10.60 -9.26 -3.67
C GLY A 375 9.50 -9.14 -2.63
N TYR A 376 9.71 -8.31 -1.60
CA TYR A 376 8.65 -7.92 -0.67
C TYR A 376 7.83 -6.75 -1.23
N VAL A 377 6.53 -6.98 -1.33
CA VAL A 377 5.51 -5.98 -1.58
C VAL A 377 4.81 -5.66 -0.26
N SER A 378 4.83 -4.39 0.11
CA SER A 378 4.22 -3.90 1.35
C SER A 378 2.86 -3.24 1.08
N GLY A 379 2.06 -3.06 2.13
CA GLY A 379 0.75 -2.39 2.01
C GLY A 379 -0.27 -3.25 1.28
N VAL A 380 -0.17 -4.56 1.46
CA VAL A 380 -1.11 -5.51 0.87
C VAL A 380 -2.41 -5.46 1.63
N LEU A 381 -3.49 -5.23 0.89
CA LEU A 381 -4.85 -5.25 1.38
C LEU A 381 -5.39 -6.66 1.21
N VAL A 382 -5.57 -7.38 2.32
CA VAL A 382 -6.45 -8.55 2.36
C VAL A 382 -7.83 -8.10 2.78
N ASP A 383 -8.84 -8.60 2.08
CA ASP A 383 -10.24 -8.51 2.45
C ASP A 383 -10.82 -9.93 2.45
N ALA A 384 -11.17 -10.41 3.63
CA ALA A 384 -11.57 -11.78 3.87
C ALA A 384 -12.92 -11.85 4.59
N THR A 385 -13.68 -12.89 4.31
CA THR A 385 -14.93 -13.23 4.99
C THR A 385 -14.80 -14.64 5.53
N VAL A 386 -15.20 -14.81 6.78
CA VAL A 386 -15.29 -16.12 7.43
C VAL A 386 -16.75 -16.55 7.46
N GLU A 387 -17.00 -17.76 7.00
CA GLU A 387 -18.33 -18.36 6.96
C GLU A 387 -18.37 -19.63 7.80
N SER A 388 -19.56 -19.94 8.29
CA SER A 388 -19.90 -21.23 8.87
C SER A 388 -21.18 -21.73 8.22
N ALA A 389 -21.18 -22.97 7.73
CA ALA A 389 -22.39 -23.62 7.25
C ALA A 389 -23.19 -24.28 8.40
N ALA A 390 -22.67 -24.27 9.64
CA ALA A 390 -23.26 -24.96 10.77
C ALA A 390 -23.59 -23.98 11.91
N ALA A 391 -24.69 -24.21 12.62
CA ALA A 391 -25.09 -23.43 13.79
C ALA A 391 -24.15 -23.61 15.01
N ASN A 392 -23.04 -24.37 14.86
CA ASN A 392 -22.09 -24.67 15.92
C ASN A 392 -21.06 -23.56 16.16
N GLY A 393 -21.08 -22.47 15.37
CA GLY A 393 -20.18 -21.33 15.52
C GLY A 393 -18.73 -21.61 15.12
N ILE A 394 -18.47 -22.71 14.40
CA ILE A 394 -17.13 -23.07 13.91
C ILE A 394 -16.99 -22.61 12.46
N ALA A 395 -15.97 -21.80 12.19
CA ALA A 395 -15.63 -21.38 10.84
C ALA A 395 -15.26 -22.58 9.97
N ASN A 396 -15.89 -22.72 8.79
CA ASN A 396 -15.60 -23.81 7.86
C ASN A 396 -15.17 -23.32 6.47
N ARG A 397 -15.23 -22.00 6.22
CA ARG A 397 -14.72 -21.39 5.00
C ARG A 397 -14.13 -20.02 5.29
N LEU A 398 -12.98 -19.75 4.70
CA LEU A 398 -12.31 -18.46 4.68
C LEU A 398 -12.10 -18.07 3.22
N THR A 399 -12.87 -17.10 2.74
CA THR A 399 -12.78 -16.60 1.36
C THR A 399 -12.34 -15.16 1.36
N GLY A 400 -11.56 -14.75 0.38
CA GLY A 400 -11.20 -13.35 0.29
C GLY A 400 -10.41 -13.01 -0.94
N THR A 401 -9.87 -11.80 -0.92
CA THR A 401 -8.95 -11.31 -1.91
C THR A 401 -7.76 -10.67 -1.24
N TYR A 402 -6.60 -10.73 -1.88
CA TYR A 402 -5.48 -9.87 -1.54
C TYR A 402 -5.07 -9.05 -2.75
N SER A 403 -4.69 -7.81 -2.51
CA SER A 403 -4.30 -6.88 -3.56
C SER A 403 -3.22 -5.90 -3.11
N TYR A 404 -2.41 -5.44 -4.05
CA TYR A 404 -1.37 -4.46 -3.80
C TYR A 404 -1.23 -3.48 -4.98
N PRO A 405 -0.75 -2.24 -4.76
CA PRO A 405 -0.81 -1.18 -5.77
C PRO A 405 -0.10 -1.49 -7.10
N THR A 406 0.94 -2.31 -7.08
CA THR A 406 1.75 -2.70 -8.25
C THR A 406 1.35 -4.06 -8.82
N GLN A 407 0.20 -4.62 -8.43
CA GLN A 407 -0.20 -5.96 -8.84
C GLN A 407 -0.35 -6.09 -10.37
N PRO A 408 0.37 -7.03 -11.00
CA PRO A 408 0.22 -7.29 -12.43
C PRO A 408 -1.22 -7.68 -12.75
N GLY A 409 -1.74 -7.14 -13.86
CA GLY A 409 -3.14 -7.34 -14.26
C GLY A 409 -4.15 -6.43 -13.55
N GLY A 410 -3.78 -5.73 -12.47
CA GLY A 410 -4.63 -4.71 -11.83
C GLY A 410 -5.88 -5.22 -11.12
N TYR A 411 -6.07 -6.55 -11.02
CA TYR A 411 -7.16 -7.18 -10.30
C TYR A 411 -6.65 -7.91 -9.05
N PRO A 412 -7.45 -7.99 -7.96
CA PRO A 412 -7.09 -8.74 -6.76
C PRO A 412 -6.92 -10.24 -7.02
N THR A 413 -5.95 -10.87 -6.36
CA THR A 413 -5.88 -12.34 -6.30
C THR A 413 -6.93 -12.83 -5.31
N ARG A 414 -7.74 -13.82 -5.69
CA ARG A 414 -8.76 -14.39 -4.80
C ARG A 414 -8.23 -15.64 -4.12
N PHE A 415 -8.69 -15.92 -2.92
CA PHE A 415 -8.45 -17.18 -2.23
C PHE A 415 -9.75 -17.76 -1.68
N THR A 416 -9.82 -19.09 -1.64
CA THR A 416 -10.88 -19.84 -0.96
C THR A 416 -10.21 -20.96 -0.18
N MET A 417 -10.37 -20.92 1.14
CA MET A 417 -9.73 -21.84 2.07
C MET A 417 -10.74 -22.49 3.01
N GLN A 418 -10.40 -23.67 3.49
CA GLN A 418 -11.13 -24.46 4.47
C GLN A 418 -10.18 -24.86 5.61
N PRO A 419 -10.70 -25.24 6.79
CA PRO A 419 -9.86 -25.76 7.87
C PRO A 419 -9.00 -26.92 7.37
N ASP A 420 -7.70 -26.84 7.60
CA ASP A 420 -6.75 -27.85 7.14
C ASP A 420 -6.83 -29.09 8.05
N SER A 421 -7.36 -30.17 7.48
CA SER A 421 -7.54 -31.45 8.19
C SER A 421 -6.23 -32.03 8.73
N ILE A 422 -5.09 -31.76 8.08
CA ILE A 422 -3.77 -32.30 8.48
C ILE A 422 -3.31 -31.72 9.82
N TYR A 423 -3.77 -30.51 10.15
CA TYR A 423 -3.46 -29.82 11.39
C TYR A 423 -4.62 -29.86 12.39
N THR A 424 -5.67 -30.64 12.13
CA THR A 424 -6.79 -30.77 13.07
C THR A 424 -6.33 -31.56 14.29
N LEU A 425 -6.58 -31.01 15.49
CA LEU A 425 -6.23 -31.68 16.74
C LEU A 425 -7.08 -32.95 16.88
N PRO A 426 -6.47 -34.15 17.01
CA PRO A 426 -7.21 -35.38 17.17
C PRO A 426 -8.10 -35.34 18.42
N THR A 427 -9.31 -35.90 18.38
CA THR A 427 -10.27 -35.85 19.49
C THR A 427 -9.68 -36.35 20.82
N ARG A 428 -8.83 -37.39 20.76
CA ARG A 428 -8.13 -37.95 21.94
C ARG A 428 -7.10 -37.01 22.58
N ARG A 429 -6.65 -35.97 21.84
CA ARG A 429 -5.67 -34.96 22.26
C ARG A 429 -6.34 -33.60 22.57
N ALA A 430 -7.67 -33.51 22.51
CA ALA A 430 -8.39 -32.26 22.77
C ALA A 430 -8.10 -31.75 24.19
N GLY A 431 -7.69 -30.49 24.32
CA GLY A 431 -7.29 -29.90 25.61
C GLY A 431 -5.90 -30.32 26.11
N GLN A 432 -5.15 -31.08 25.32
CA GLN A 432 -3.80 -31.56 25.63
C GLN A 432 -2.73 -30.97 24.70
N ALA A 433 -3.08 -30.01 23.84
CA ALA A 433 -2.11 -29.39 22.96
C ALA A 433 -1.18 -28.47 23.78
N ASP A 434 -0.01 -28.99 24.14
CA ASP A 434 1.07 -28.28 24.83
C ASP A 434 2.41 -28.47 24.11
N ILE A 435 3.48 -27.85 24.63
CA ILE A 435 4.82 -27.95 24.03
C ILE A 435 5.33 -29.39 24.08
N ASN A 436 5.04 -30.13 25.15
CA ASN A 436 5.49 -31.52 25.31
C ASN A 436 5.03 -32.41 24.16
N MET A 437 3.83 -32.14 23.61
CA MET A 437 3.30 -32.88 22.46
C MET A 437 4.20 -32.77 21.21
N ILE A 438 4.88 -31.64 21.02
CA ILE A 438 5.70 -31.37 19.84
C ILE A 438 7.21 -31.45 20.11
N VAL A 439 7.63 -31.91 21.29
CA VAL A 439 9.05 -32.17 21.58
C VAL A 439 9.61 -33.24 20.62
N GLY A 440 10.82 -32.99 20.14
CA GLY A 440 11.57 -33.89 19.27
C GLY A 440 12.31 -33.15 18.16
N SER A 441 12.96 -33.95 17.31
CA SER A 441 13.74 -33.48 16.17
C SER A 441 12.90 -33.53 14.89
N TYR A 442 13.04 -32.50 14.06
CA TYR A 442 12.30 -32.37 12.81
C TYR A 442 13.23 -32.00 11.67
N ARG A 443 13.00 -32.61 10.51
CA ARG A 443 13.77 -32.36 9.30
C ARG A 443 12.88 -31.89 8.16
N MET A 444 13.26 -30.77 7.59
CA MET A 444 12.71 -30.25 6.34
C MET A 444 13.69 -30.52 5.20
N ALA A 445 13.19 -31.12 4.12
CA ALA A 445 13.95 -31.25 2.89
C ALA A 445 14.17 -29.86 2.25
N GLY A 446 15.29 -29.68 1.56
CA GLY A 446 15.76 -28.38 1.06
C GLY A 446 14.92 -27.69 -0.02
N SER A 447 13.63 -28.01 -0.16
CA SER A 447 12.70 -27.28 -1.04
C SER A 447 12.39 -25.85 -0.56
N SER A 448 12.81 -25.50 0.65
CA SER A 448 12.68 -24.17 1.27
C SER A 448 14.06 -23.76 1.82
N PHE A 449 14.32 -22.47 2.06
CA PHE A 449 15.63 -21.94 2.49
C PHE A 449 16.76 -22.02 1.44
N GLY A 450 16.47 -21.64 0.20
CA GLY A 450 17.51 -21.52 -0.84
C GLY A 450 18.13 -22.87 -1.25
N GLY A 451 17.45 -23.99 -1.02
CA GLY A 451 17.98 -25.31 -1.32
C GLY A 451 18.53 -26.07 -0.11
N HIS A 452 18.63 -25.43 1.05
CA HIS A 452 19.31 -26.00 2.21
C HIS A 452 18.39 -26.87 3.06
N GLN A 453 18.88 -28.05 3.44
CA GLN A 453 18.18 -28.88 4.42
C GLN A 453 18.20 -28.17 5.78
N VAL A 454 17.11 -28.29 6.52
CA VAL A 454 16.98 -27.67 7.84
C VAL A 454 16.58 -28.72 8.87
N ASP A 455 17.40 -28.86 9.90
CA ASP A 455 17.12 -29.70 11.06
C ASP A 455 16.89 -28.81 12.27
N ILE A 456 15.77 -29.03 12.98
CA ILE A 456 15.44 -28.34 14.22
C ILE A 456 15.08 -29.32 15.32
N ASP A 457 15.38 -28.93 16.56
CA ASP A 457 15.01 -29.61 17.79
C ASP A 457 14.10 -28.70 18.60
N ILE A 458 13.03 -29.29 19.12
CA ILE A 458 12.11 -28.64 20.06
C ILE A 458 12.32 -29.25 21.43
N ALA A 459 12.80 -28.44 22.38
CA ALA A 459 12.98 -28.84 23.76
C ALA A 459 11.70 -28.66 24.60
N VAL A 460 11.65 -29.32 25.76
CA VAL A 460 10.52 -29.28 26.71
C VAL A 460 10.21 -27.87 27.25
N ASP A 461 11.21 -27.00 27.31
CA ASP A 461 11.06 -25.60 27.72
C ASP A 461 10.57 -24.68 26.56
N GLY A 462 10.32 -25.26 25.39
CA GLY A 462 9.90 -24.57 24.18
C GLY A 462 11.05 -24.01 23.35
N SER A 463 12.31 -24.20 23.74
CA SER A 463 13.45 -23.74 22.95
C SER A 463 13.48 -24.43 21.59
N ILE A 464 13.62 -23.62 20.53
CA ILE A 464 13.85 -24.07 19.16
C ILE A 464 15.34 -23.91 18.90
N THR A 465 16.04 -25.00 18.64
CA THR A 465 17.43 -24.99 18.22
C THR A 465 17.57 -25.73 16.90
N GLY A 466 18.62 -25.47 16.13
CA GLY A 466 18.81 -26.21 14.89
C GLY A 466 19.99 -25.73 14.09
N VAL A 467 20.18 -26.39 12.95
CA VAL A 467 21.22 -26.05 12.00
C VAL A 467 20.73 -26.29 10.57
N THR A 468 21.12 -25.41 9.67
CA THR A 468 20.92 -25.61 8.23
C THR A 468 22.11 -26.38 7.63
N SER A 469 21.95 -26.98 6.45
CA SER A 469 23.06 -27.68 5.78
C SER A 469 24.26 -26.78 5.41
N ASN A 470 24.10 -25.46 5.43
CA ASN A 470 25.18 -24.47 5.30
C ASN A 470 25.62 -23.88 6.65
N GLU A 471 25.34 -24.59 7.74
CA GLU A 471 25.83 -24.32 9.10
C GLU A 471 25.31 -23.01 9.73
N CYS A 472 24.17 -22.49 9.28
CA CYS A 472 23.48 -21.44 10.04
C CYS A 472 22.86 -22.02 11.30
N GLN A 473 23.21 -21.50 12.47
CA GLN A 473 22.51 -21.85 13.69
C GLN A 473 21.12 -21.24 13.71
N ILE A 474 20.15 -22.02 14.17
CA ILE A 474 18.76 -21.60 14.33
C ILE A 474 18.47 -21.50 15.82
N VAL A 475 17.88 -20.38 16.22
CA VAL A 475 17.42 -20.16 17.59
C VAL A 475 16.00 -19.61 17.56
N GLY A 476 15.18 -19.96 18.55
CA GLY A 476 13.84 -19.42 18.71
C GLY A 476 13.15 -20.00 19.94
N LYS A 477 11.90 -19.60 20.17
CA LYS A 477 11.13 -20.06 21.33
C LYS A 477 9.65 -20.26 21.02
N LEU A 478 9.10 -21.35 21.53
CA LEU A 478 7.66 -21.60 21.63
C LEU A 478 7.14 -21.11 22.97
N LEU A 479 6.12 -20.27 22.97
CA LEU A 479 5.51 -19.74 24.20
C LEU A 479 4.32 -20.56 24.70
N GLY A 480 3.97 -21.64 24.01
CA GLY A 480 2.84 -22.50 24.35
C GLY A 480 1.61 -22.30 23.46
N ASN A 481 0.51 -22.94 23.84
CA ASN A 481 -0.72 -22.99 23.06
C ASN A 481 -1.54 -21.70 23.18
N LEU A 482 -2.03 -21.20 22.05
CA LEU A 482 -2.71 -19.90 21.97
C LEU A 482 -4.20 -19.92 22.33
N ASP A 483 -4.83 -21.09 22.49
CA ASP A 483 -6.26 -21.23 22.80
C ASP A 483 -6.50 -22.26 23.93
N GLY A 484 -5.64 -22.27 24.94
CA GLY A 484 -5.79 -23.14 26.12
C GLY A 484 -5.83 -24.64 25.79
N GLY A 485 -5.14 -25.07 24.73
CA GLY A 485 -5.06 -26.46 24.29
C GLY A 485 -6.19 -26.90 23.34
N LYS A 486 -7.06 -25.99 22.90
CA LYS A 486 -8.22 -26.31 22.02
C LYS A 486 -7.86 -26.35 20.54
N GLN A 487 -6.82 -25.63 20.14
CA GLN A 487 -6.36 -25.57 18.76
C GLN A 487 -4.92 -26.07 18.64
N ASN A 488 -4.57 -26.68 17.50
CA ASN A 488 -3.19 -27.02 17.17
C ASN A 488 -2.45 -25.77 16.64
N LEU A 489 -2.24 -24.79 17.52
CA LEU A 489 -1.57 -23.53 17.25
C LEU A 489 -0.70 -23.12 18.44
N TYR A 490 0.58 -22.92 18.16
CA TYR A 490 1.60 -22.52 19.11
C TYR A 490 2.18 -21.17 18.71
N ARG A 491 2.45 -20.29 19.67
CA ARG A 491 3.15 -19.04 19.39
C ARG A 491 4.65 -19.28 19.28
N VAL A 492 5.25 -18.78 18.21
CA VAL A 492 6.69 -18.75 18.00
C VAL A 492 7.17 -17.32 18.16
N GLU A 493 8.21 -17.13 18.95
CA GLU A 493 8.90 -15.86 19.14
C GLU A 493 10.40 -16.01 18.97
N ALA A 494 11.03 -14.88 18.66
CA ALA A 494 12.48 -14.74 18.57
C ALA A 494 13.17 -15.74 17.63
N LEU A 495 12.48 -16.25 16.59
CA LEU A 495 13.10 -17.15 15.62
C LEU A 495 14.13 -16.37 14.79
N GLY A 496 15.37 -16.81 14.78
CA GLY A 496 16.46 -16.13 14.08
C GLY A 496 17.56 -17.09 13.65
N PHE A 497 18.48 -16.57 12.84
CA PHE A 497 19.64 -17.27 12.34
C PHE A 497 20.90 -16.58 12.86
N LEU A 498 21.87 -17.35 13.34
CA LEU A 498 23.13 -16.84 13.88
C LEU A 498 24.31 -17.37 13.06
N ASP A 499 25.36 -16.55 12.97
CA ASP A 499 26.63 -16.87 12.32
C ASP A 499 27.73 -16.92 13.38
N ASP A 500 27.80 -18.01 14.15
CA ASP A 500 28.85 -18.20 15.17
C ASP A 500 29.78 -19.38 14.85
N ALA A 501 31.08 -19.08 14.95
CA ALA A 501 32.28 -19.93 14.90
C ALA A 501 32.55 -20.75 13.62
N LYS A 502 32.89 -20.05 12.52
CA LYS A 502 33.38 -20.67 11.27
C LYS A 502 34.92 -20.79 11.20
N PRO A 503 35.50 -21.92 10.73
CA PRO A 503 36.86 -21.96 10.21
C PRO A 503 36.99 -21.06 8.97
N ALA A 504 38.17 -20.49 8.74
CA ALA A 504 38.44 -19.41 7.76
C ALA A 504 38.06 -19.65 6.28
N ASN A 505 37.50 -20.82 5.92
CA ASN A 505 37.28 -21.27 4.55
C ASN A 505 35.80 -21.65 4.25
N SER A 506 34.83 -21.22 5.06
CA SER A 506 33.41 -21.54 4.89
C SER A 506 32.61 -20.37 4.32
N ILE A 507 31.60 -20.67 3.49
CA ILE A 507 30.63 -19.69 2.97
C ILE A 507 29.79 -19.20 4.16
N GLY A 508 29.75 -17.90 4.44
CA GLY A 508 29.06 -17.29 5.60
C GLY A 508 27.55 -17.59 5.67
N CYS A 509 26.92 -17.40 6.84
CA CYS A 509 25.46 -17.60 6.96
C CYS A 509 24.70 -16.39 6.40
N GLU A 510 24.22 -16.47 5.15
CA GLU A 510 23.50 -15.36 4.50
C GLU A 510 22.20 -14.97 5.25
N LEU A 511 21.59 -15.92 5.96
CA LEU A 511 20.35 -15.73 6.72
C LEU A 511 20.55 -15.02 8.07
N SER A 512 21.78 -14.95 8.60
CA SER A 512 22.07 -14.39 9.93
C SER A 512 21.86 -12.89 10.03
N THR A 513 21.84 -12.22 8.88
CA THR A 513 21.63 -10.77 8.78
C THR A 513 20.15 -10.38 8.81
N GLY A 514 19.23 -11.32 9.03
CA GLY A 514 17.79 -11.09 9.04
C GLY A 514 17.22 -10.69 10.41
N PRO A 515 16.05 -10.02 10.46
CA PRO A 515 15.38 -9.71 11.71
C PRO A 515 14.94 -10.95 12.48
N SER A 516 14.89 -10.79 13.79
CA SER A 516 14.18 -11.73 14.67
C SER A 516 12.71 -11.84 14.24
N GLN A 517 12.22 -13.06 14.14
CA GLN A 517 10.93 -13.38 13.56
C GLN A 517 9.96 -13.92 14.61
N SER A 518 8.66 -13.69 14.39
CA SER A 518 7.59 -14.23 15.23
C SER A 518 6.46 -14.75 14.36
N GLY A 519 5.63 -15.62 14.92
CA GLY A 519 4.52 -16.21 14.20
C GLY A 519 3.93 -17.42 14.92
N SER A 520 3.79 -18.52 14.18
CA SER A 520 3.04 -19.68 14.64
C SER A 520 3.72 -21.00 14.32
N ALA A 521 3.43 -22.02 15.12
CA ALA A 521 3.72 -23.41 14.79
C ALA A 521 2.45 -24.28 14.91
N ALA A 522 2.42 -25.39 14.19
CA ALA A 522 1.34 -26.38 14.23
C ALA A 522 1.89 -27.79 13.95
N ALA A 523 1.47 -28.76 14.74
CA ALA A 523 1.88 -30.16 14.59
C ALA A 523 1.15 -30.85 13.43
N ILE A 524 1.80 -31.80 12.77
CA ILE A 524 1.17 -32.66 11.77
C ILE A 524 0.89 -34.00 12.44
N PHE A 525 -0.34 -34.50 12.28
CA PHE A 525 -0.75 -35.76 12.89
C PHE A 525 -0.92 -36.87 11.85
N ASP A 526 -0.56 -38.10 12.24
CA ASP A 526 -0.98 -39.29 11.50
C ASP A 526 -2.44 -39.67 11.80
N ALA A 527 -2.93 -40.73 11.15
CA ALA A 527 -4.28 -41.25 11.37
C ALA A 527 -4.52 -41.74 12.81
N ASN A 528 -3.45 -42.11 13.54
CA ASN A 528 -3.56 -42.50 14.94
C ASN A 528 -3.63 -41.27 15.85
N GLY A 529 -3.21 -40.10 15.39
CA GLY A 529 -3.13 -38.86 16.16
C GLY A 529 -1.78 -38.69 16.87
N GLU A 530 -0.72 -39.32 16.36
CA GLU A 530 0.67 -39.11 16.77
C GLU A 530 1.29 -37.98 15.94
N VAL A 531 2.21 -37.23 16.55
CA VAL A 531 2.92 -36.15 15.85
C VAL A 531 3.95 -36.74 14.91
N VAL A 532 3.77 -36.53 13.62
CA VAL A 532 4.66 -36.99 12.53
C VAL A 532 5.36 -35.85 11.80
N GLY A 533 5.05 -34.60 12.13
CA GLY A 533 5.71 -33.44 11.56
C GLY A 533 5.36 -32.15 12.27
N LEU A 534 5.96 -31.07 11.80
CA LEU A 534 5.81 -29.74 12.38
C LEU A 534 5.86 -28.69 11.27
N ARG A 535 4.95 -27.73 11.34
CA ARG A 535 5.01 -26.50 10.55
C ARG A 535 5.36 -25.33 11.46
N ILE A 536 6.30 -24.49 11.03
CA ILE A 536 6.63 -23.19 11.66
C ILE A 536 6.55 -22.12 10.58
N LEU A 537 5.76 -21.08 10.84
CA LEU A 537 5.55 -19.94 9.96
C LEU A 537 5.88 -18.67 10.74
N THR A 538 6.94 -17.95 10.35
CA THR A 538 7.35 -16.73 11.04
C THR A 538 7.75 -15.64 10.06
N ALA A 539 7.56 -14.38 10.47
CA ALA A 539 8.04 -13.21 9.76
C ALA A 539 8.67 -12.20 10.72
N GLY A 540 9.59 -11.39 10.21
CA GLY A 540 10.30 -10.34 10.94
C GLY A 540 10.55 -9.11 10.08
N LEU A 541 10.71 -7.96 10.73
CA LEU A 541 11.01 -6.67 10.12
C LEU A 541 12.00 -5.91 11.01
N PHE A 542 13.11 -5.48 10.44
CA PHE A 542 14.00 -4.51 11.06
C PHE A 542 13.48 -3.08 10.86
N GLN A 543 13.95 -2.16 11.71
CA GLN A 543 13.71 -0.73 11.55
C GLN A 543 14.24 -0.18 10.21
N SER A 544 15.30 -0.79 9.67
CA SER A 544 15.85 -0.45 8.35
C SER A 544 14.92 -0.79 7.17
N GLY A 545 13.79 -1.46 7.43
CA GLY A 545 12.86 -1.94 6.39
C GLY A 545 13.19 -3.34 5.88
N GLN A 546 14.32 -3.93 6.28
CA GLN A 546 14.69 -5.29 5.89
C GLN A 546 13.74 -6.31 6.51
N ARG A 547 13.26 -7.25 5.70
CA ARG A 547 12.29 -8.28 6.07
C ARG A 547 12.89 -9.66 5.92
N ALA A 548 12.49 -10.56 6.81
CA ALA A 548 12.72 -11.98 6.68
C ALA A 548 11.43 -12.75 6.96
N HIS A 549 11.30 -13.91 6.36
CA HIS A 549 10.26 -14.87 6.69
C HIS A 549 10.82 -16.28 6.63
N THR A 550 10.15 -17.17 7.34
CA THR A 550 10.49 -18.59 7.42
C THR A 550 9.21 -19.38 7.21
N VAL A 551 9.27 -20.32 6.27
CA VAL A 551 8.31 -21.41 6.12
C VAL A 551 9.08 -22.69 6.37
N PHE A 552 8.82 -23.32 7.50
CA PHE A 552 9.31 -24.64 7.84
C PHE A 552 8.14 -25.62 7.86
N VAL A 553 8.30 -26.76 7.19
CA VAL A 553 7.35 -27.88 7.13
C VAL A 553 8.21 -29.13 7.14
N GLY A 554 8.45 -29.66 8.34
CA GLY A 554 9.35 -30.77 8.57
C GLY A 554 8.64 -32.05 9.00
N THR A 555 9.28 -33.18 8.73
CA THR A 555 8.89 -34.49 9.24
C THR A 555 9.60 -34.76 10.56
N LYS A 556 8.93 -35.44 11.49
CA LYS A 556 9.51 -35.84 12.77
C LYS A 556 10.53 -36.95 12.53
N LEU A 557 11.72 -36.79 13.08
CA LEU A 557 12.75 -37.82 13.03
C LEU A 557 12.48 -38.89 14.11
N PRO A 558 12.87 -40.15 13.86
CA PRO A 558 12.88 -41.17 14.90
C PRO A 558 13.70 -40.69 16.11
N ALA A 559 13.26 -41.03 17.31
CA ALA A 559 14.07 -40.81 18.50
C ALA A 559 15.43 -41.54 18.33
N PRO A 560 16.55 -40.92 18.71
CA PRO A 560 17.87 -41.54 18.62
C PRO A 560 18.00 -42.81 19.46
#